data_AF-A0AAF3EBN5-F1
#
_entry.id   AF-A0AAF3EBN5-F1
#
_cell.length_a   1.000
_cell.length_b   1.000
_cell.length_c   1.000
_cell.angle_alpha   90.00
_cell.angle_beta   90.00
_cell.angle_gamma   90.00
#
_symmetry.space_group_name_H-M   'P 1'
#
loop_
_entity.id
_entity.type
_entity.pdbx_description
1 polymer ?
#
loop_
_entity_poly.entity_id
_entity_poly.type
_entity_poly.pdbx_seq_one_letter_code
_entity_poly.pdbx_strand_id
1 'polypeptide(L)'
;MRSMLTLRAVARLALQPPRVLMTKRNQLKAFSTSVKAYSSVASQLSECLNEEIRAEKELESQNLQQASFPGFKITTTDAEVRLTKKHNNEDILVVFNVNHSVDMGEDFESESSEAPPVPVALPPFTVEITKGNERLCFHLELCEGENGQYDFRVEEFYVAPSAKGTEEEDVASTVYASSGRYIDSNLHDLLFVRYLEERGLDAQFCKTLVQYATHYEHAQYVTLLHKIKAFVAN
;
A
#
# COMPACT_ATOMS: atom_id res chain seq x y z
N MET A 1 44.84 -61.20 6.90
CA MET A 1 46.13 -61.37 7.61
C MET A 1 46.06 -60.62 8.93
N ARG A 2 46.41 -61.25 10.07
CA ARG A 2 46.68 -60.64 11.41
C ARG A 2 45.48 -59.87 12.05
N SER A 3 45.23 -59.90 13.37
CA SER A 3 45.81 -60.67 14.48
C SER A 3 44.75 -60.91 15.58
N MET A 4 44.85 -62.01 16.33
CA MET A 4 44.21 -62.15 17.65
C MET A 4 44.98 -61.37 18.73
N LEU A 5 44.35 -61.16 19.90
CA LEU A 5 44.87 -61.09 21.29
C LEU A 5 43.67 -60.80 22.23
N THR A 6 42.92 -61.76 22.78
CA THR A 6 43.13 -62.63 23.97
C THR A 6 43.00 -61.99 25.37
N LEU A 7 42.07 -62.56 26.16
CA LEU A 7 42.06 -62.78 27.63
C LEU A 7 42.10 -61.59 28.63
N ARG A 8 41.11 -61.55 29.53
CA ARG A 8 41.20 -62.17 30.89
C ARG A 8 39.84 -62.27 31.59
N ALA A 9 39.77 -63.11 32.62
CA ALA A 9 38.55 -63.53 33.34
C ALA A 9 38.61 -63.20 34.85
N VAL A 10 37.65 -63.78 35.61
CA VAL A 10 37.51 -63.82 37.10
C VAL A 10 36.88 -62.52 37.68
N ALA A 11 35.92 -62.52 38.63
CA ALA A 11 35.40 -63.57 39.55
C ALA A 11 33.84 -63.67 39.60
N ARG A 12 33.31 -64.35 40.63
CA ARG A 12 31.94 -64.25 41.17
C ARG A 12 31.98 -63.56 42.53
N LEU A 13 30.92 -62.88 42.95
CA LEU A 13 30.26 -63.13 44.24
C LEU A 13 28.84 -62.54 44.28
N ALA A 14 27.92 -63.22 44.96
CA ALA A 14 26.55 -62.76 45.16
C ALA A 14 26.41 -62.09 46.54
N LEU A 15 25.49 -61.12 46.66
CA LEU A 15 24.87 -60.70 47.94
C LEU A 15 23.58 -59.90 47.65
N GLN A 16 22.50 -60.25 48.34
CA GLN A 16 21.22 -59.54 48.48
C GLN A 16 21.03 -59.22 49.98
N PRO A 17 20.04 -58.40 50.42
CA PRO A 17 19.28 -57.31 49.78
C PRO A 17 19.54 -55.98 50.59
N PRO A 18 18.63 -54.97 50.79
CA PRO A 18 17.23 -55.07 51.25
C PRO A 18 16.20 -54.30 50.38
N ARG A 19 14.90 -54.51 50.69
CA ARG A 19 13.77 -53.74 50.12
C ARG A 19 13.83 -52.26 50.55
N VAL A 20 13.58 -51.35 49.61
CA VAL A 20 13.19 -49.95 49.91
C VAL A 20 11.74 -49.72 49.51
N LEU A 21 11.04 -48.95 50.34
CA LEU A 21 9.59 -48.74 50.31
C LEU A 21 9.15 -47.95 49.07
N MET A 22 8.07 -48.37 48.39
CA MET A 22 7.46 -47.56 47.33
C MET A 22 6.66 -46.39 47.92
N THR A 23 7.11 -45.16 47.67
CA THR A 23 6.28 -43.96 47.80
C THR A 23 5.66 -43.62 46.45
N LYS A 24 4.33 -43.72 46.36
CA LYS A 24 3.57 -43.28 45.18
C LYS A 24 3.70 -41.76 45.02
N ARG A 25 4.57 -41.30 44.12
CA ARG A 25 4.62 -39.90 43.71
C ARG A 25 3.48 -39.67 42.72
N ASN A 26 2.39 -39.06 43.18
CA ASN A 26 1.31 -38.59 42.30
C ASN A 26 1.88 -37.50 41.38
N GLN A 27 2.25 -37.90 40.16
CA GLN A 27 2.50 -36.98 39.06
C GLN A 27 1.16 -36.40 38.63
N LEU A 28 0.76 -35.30 39.26
CA LEU A 28 -0.34 -34.47 38.77
C LEU A 28 0.07 -33.98 37.38
N LYS A 29 -0.53 -34.57 36.34
CA LYS A 29 -0.49 -34.00 34.99
C LYS A 29 -1.31 -32.72 35.00
N ALA A 30 -0.67 -31.63 35.39
CA ALA A 30 -1.16 -30.28 35.14
C ALA A 30 -1.17 -30.08 33.62
N PHE A 31 -2.27 -30.46 32.97
CA PHE A 31 -2.58 -29.96 31.65
C PHE A 31 -2.79 -28.46 31.82
N SER A 32 -1.79 -27.69 31.37
CA SER A 32 -1.94 -26.26 31.18
C SER A 32 -3.03 -26.06 30.14
N THR A 33 -4.25 -25.78 30.61
CA THR A 33 -5.29 -25.25 29.77
C THR A 33 -4.87 -23.82 29.44
N SER A 34 -4.11 -23.66 28.35
CA SER A 34 -4.07 -22.41 27.61
C SER A 34 -5.46 -22.20 27.01
N VAL A 35 -6.40 -21.80 27.87
CA VAL A 35 -7.61 -21.14 27.43
C VAL A 35 -7.10 -19.85 26.83
N LYS A 36 -7.13 -19.75 25.48
CA LYS A 36 -7.10 -18.44 24.83
C LYS A 36 -8.32 -17.69 25.34
N ALA A 37 -8.12 -16.93 26.41
CA ALA A 37 -9.08 -15.95 26.86
C ALA A 37 -9.08 -14.85 25.80
N TYR A 38 -9.91 -15.04 24.77
CA TYR A 38 -10.29 -13.93 23.90
C TYR A 38 -10.77 -12.83 24.82
N SER A 39 -10.06 -11.69 24.79
CA SER A 39 -10.52 -10.50 25.49
C SER A 39 -11.95 -10.21 25.06
N SER A 40 -12.82 -9.79 25.96
CA SER A 40 -14.18 -9.36 25.59
C SER A 40 -14.15 -8.27 24.52
N VAL A 41 -13.10 -7.44 24.54
CA VAL A 41 -12.79 -6.42 23.53
C VAL A 41 -12.50 -7.05 22.15
N ALA A 42 -11.85 -8.22 22.08
CA ALA A 42 -11.55 -8.86 20.80
C ALA A 42 -12.82 -9.43 20.10
N SER A 43 -13.80 -9.91 20.88
CA SER A 43 -15.11 -10.30 20.33
C SER A 43 -15.86 -9.08 19.81
N GLN A 44 -15.99 -8.04 20.65
CA GLN A 44 -16.66 -6.78 20.30
C GLN A 44 -16.02 -6.12 19.06
N LEU A 45 -14.69 -6.05 19.02
CA LEU A 45 -13.96 -5.51 17.87
C LEU A 45 -14.18 -6.35 16.61
N SER A 46 -14.25 -7.69 16.71
CA SER A 46 -14.59 -8.53 15.56
C SER A 46 -16.03 -8.32 15.09
N GLU A 47 -16.98 -8.03 15.98
CA GLU A 47 -18.36 -7.70 15.64
C GLU A 47 -18.44 -6.35 14.92
N CYS A 48 -17.88 -5.28 15.48
CA CYS A 48 -17.82 -3.97 14.83
C CYS A 48 -17.12 -4.01 13.46
N LEU A 49 -16.00 -4.72 13.33
CA LEU A 49 -15.31 -4.88 12.04
C LEU A 49 -16.16 -5.63 10.99
N ASN A 50 -17.08 -6.51 11.39
CA ASN A 50 -18.00 -7.16 10.44
C ASN A 50 -19.09 -6.20 9.95
N GLU A 51 -19.60 -5.35 10.85
CA GLU A 51 -20.61 -4.34 10.53
C GLU A 51 -20.03 -3.27 9.60
N GLU A 52 -18.83 -2.77 9.92
CA GLU A 52 -18.07 -1.81 9.10
C GLU A 52 -17.80 -2.37 7.69
N ILE A 53 -17.15 -3.53 7.58
CA ILE A 53 -16.84 -4.18 6.28
C ILE A 53 -18.10 -4.43 5.44
N ARG A 54 -19.25 -4.59 6.08
CA ARG A 54 -20.52 -4.75 5.39
C ARG A 54 -21.05 -3.40 4.87
N ALA A 55 -21.06 -2.37 5.71
CA ALA A 55 -21.47 -1.02 5.31
C ALA A 55 -20.63 -0.52 4.13
N GLU A 56 -19.30 -0.67 4.18
CA GLU A 56 -18.40 -0.22 3.12
C GLU A 56 -18.61 -0.93 1.78
N LYS A 57 -19.03 -2.20 1.80
CA LYS A 57 -19.36 -2.94 0.57
C LYS A 57 -20.73 -2.57 0.00
N GLU A 58 -21.67 -2.24 0.88
CA GLU A 58 -22.97 -1.72 0.47
C GLU A 58 -22.78 -0.32 -0.17
N LEU A 59 -21.90 0.53 0.37
CA LEU A 59 -21.49 1.82 -0.21
C LEU A 59 -20.76 1.69 -1.56
N GLU A 60 -19.73 0.82 -1.64
CA GLU A 60 -18.97 0.55 -2.87
C GLU A 60 -19.91 0.22 -4.04
N SER A 61 -20.87 -0.68 -3.81
CA SER A 61 -21.82 -1.13 -4.83
C SER A 61 -22.81 -0.07 -5.32
N GLN A 62 -23.01 1.01 -4.57
CA GLN A 62 -23.97 2.07 -4.88
C GLN A 62 -23.30 3.29 -5.51
N ASN A 63 -22.09 3.64 -5.05
CA ASN A 63 -21.50 4.95 -5.30
C ASN A 63 -20.20 4.93 -6.12
N LEU A 64 -19.45 3.82 -6.16
CA LEU A 64 -18.12 3.78 -6.77
C LEU A 64 -18.16 3.17 -8.18
N GLN A 65 -17.65 3.92 -9.16
CA GLN A 65 -17.52 3.47 -10.55
C GLN A 65 -16.07 3.11 -10.88
N GLN A 66 -15.86 1.95 -11.51
CA GLN A 66 -14.52 1.53 -11.92
C GLN A 66 -14.03 2.37 -13.11
N ALA A 67 -13.04 3.24 -12.85
CA ALA A 67 -12.36 4.02 -13.88
C ALA A 67 -11.28 3.20 -14.60
N SER A 68 -10.92 3.61 -15.82
CA SER A 68 -9.81 3.03 -16.59
C SER A 68 -9.12 4.10 -17.43
N PHE A 69 -7.80 3.99 -17.60
CA PHE A 69 -6.99 4.99 -18.30
C PHE A 69 -6.70 4.55 -19.76
N PRO A 70 -7.29 5.20 -20.78
CA PRO A 70 -7.10 4.78 -22.17
C PRO A 70 -5.63 4.85 -22.61
N GLY A 71 -5.09 3.72 -23.07
CA GLY A 71 -3.71 3.61 -23.54
C GLY A 71 -2.63 3.55 -22.45
N PHE A 72 -2.99 3.60 -21.17
CA PHE A 72 -2.07 3.30 -20.07
C PHE A 72 -2.26 1.85 -19.60
N LYS A 73 -1.14 1.18 -19.31
CA LYS A 73 -1.12 -0.09 -18.56
C LYS A 73 -0.99 0.22 -17.08
N ILE A 74 -1.94 -0.25 -16.29
CA ILE A 74 -1.97 -0.12 -14.83
C ILE A 74 -1.21 -1.30 -14.19
N THR A 75 -0.42 -1.02 -13.16
CA THR A 75 0.18 -1.99 -12.25
C THR A 75 0.14 -1.43 -10.83
N THR A 76 -0.19 -2.26 -9.83
CA THR A 76 -0.34 -1.81 -8.43
C THR A 76 0.54 -2.62 -7.48
N THR A 77 1.03 -1.95 -6.42
CA THR A 77 1.90 -2.51 -5.39
C THR A 77 1.42 -1.99 -4.02
N ASP A 78 0.53 -2.75 -3.38
CA ASP A 78 -0.23 -2.33 -2.17
C ASP A 78 -0.87 -0.94 -2.38
N ALA A 79 -0.49 0.11 -1.64
CA ALA A 79 -1.04 1.46 -1.81
C ALA A 79 -0.50 2.25 -3.01
N GLU A 80 0.55 1.77 -3.70
CA GLU A 80 1.12 2.44 -4.87
C GLU A 80 0.47 1.98 -6.18
N VAL A 81 0.18 2.93 -7.06
CA VAL A 81 -0.36 2.71 -8.40
C VAL A 81 0.57 3.32 -9.44
N ARG A 82 0.91 2.52 -10.45
CA ARG A 82 1.75 2.93 -11.59
C ARG A 82 0.98 2.81 -12.90
N LEU A 83 0.98 3.87 -13.68
CA LEU A 83 0.41 3.93 -15.03
C LEU A 83 1.56 4.06 -16.03
N THR A 84 1.65 3.17 -17.01
CA THR A 84 2.71 3.17 -18.02
C THR A 84 2.15 3.28 -19.43
N LYS A 85 2.68 4.22 -20.23
CA LYS A 85 2.24 4.47 -21.62
C LYS A 85 3.43 4.80 -22.50
N LYS A 86 3.37 4.39 -23.77
CA LYS A 86 4.33 4.85 -24.79
C LYS A 86 3.72 6.00 -25.58
N HIS A 87 4.50 7.04 -25.82
CA HIS A 87 4.14 8.15 -26.70
C HIS A 87 5.30 8.42 -27.66
N ASN A 88 5.16 7.96 -28.91
CA ASN A 88 6.23 7.99 -29.91
C ASN A 88 7.52 7.31 -29.39
N ASN A 89 8.60 8.08 -29.21
CA ASN A 89 9.89 7.61 -28.70
C ASN A 89 10.09 7.90 -27.18
N GLU A 90 9.02 8.26 -26.48
CA GLU A 90 9.01 8.58 -25.05
C GLU A 90 8.24 7.51 -24.28
N ASP A 91 8.77 7.11 -23.13
CA ASP A 91 8.07 6.26 -22.17
C ASP A 91 7.56 7.16 -21.03
N ILE A 92 6.25 7.14 -20.81
CA ILE A 92 5.55 7.90 -19.77
C ILE A 92 5.27 6.95 -18.62
N LEU A 93 5.69 7.33 -17.42
CA LEU A 93 5.32 6.71 -16.16
C LEU A 93 4.56 7.75 -15.32
N VAL A 94 3.42 7.36 -14.75
CA VAL A 94 2.73 8.12 -13.71
C VAL A 94 2.69 7.26 -12.46
N VAL A 95 3.09 7.80 -11.30
CA VAL A 95 3.05 7.09 -10.01
C VAL A 95 2.31 7.93 -8.98
N PHE A 96 1.35 7.32 -8.29
CA PHE A 96 0.66 7.92 -7.15
C PHE A 96 0.45 6.89 -6.05
N ASN A 97 0.21 7.36 -4.83
CA ASN A 97 -0.01 6.51 -3.66
C ASN A 97 -1.26 6.98 -2.93
N VAL A 98 -2.17 6.05 -2.61
CA VAL A 98 -3.47 6.39 -1.97
C VAL A 98 -3.40 6.52 -0.45
N ASN A 99 -2.24 6.32 0.17
CA ASN A 99 -2.07 6.56 1.61
C ASN A 99 -2.35 8.03 1.95
N HIS A 100 -3.24 8.26 2.91
CA HIS A 100 -3.61 9.60 3.41
C HIS A 100 -4.11 10.56 2.33
N SER A 101 -4.66 10.05 1.23
CA SER A 101 -5.12 10.88 0.11
C SER A 101 -6.60 11.29 0.15
N VAL A 102 -7.39 10.74 1.08
CA VAL A 102 -8.82 11.06 1.20
C VAL A 102 -8.98 12.45 1.81
N ASP A 103 -9.59 13.35 1.05
CA ASP A 103 -10.19 14.57 1.57
C ASP A 103 -11.65 14.28 1.94
N MET A 104 -12.04 14.76 3.13
CA MET A 104 -13.40 14.65 3.66
C MET A 104 -14.20 15.96 3.51
N GLY A 105 -13.55 17.04 3.06
CA GLY A 105 -14.16 18.36 2.90
C GLY A 105 -14.54 19.04 4.22
N GLU A 106 -14.73 20.36 4.17
CA GLU A 106 -15.21 21.14 5.33
C GLU A 106 -16.71 20.84 5.62
N ASP A 107 -17.46 20.35 4.63
CA ASP A 107 -18.89 20.01 4.74
C ASP A 107 -19.18 18.76 5.60
N PHE A 108 -18.17 18.03 6.08
CA PHE A 108 -18.37 17.01 7.12
C PHE A 108 -18.87 17.61 8.45
N GLU A 109 -18.72 18.92 8.66
CA GLU A 109 -19.31 19.67 9.78
C GLU A 109 -20.63 20.40 9.44
N SER A 110 -21.08 20.40 8.18
CA SER A 110 -22.28 21.13 7.76
C SER A 110 -23.52 20.21 7.63
N GLU A 111 -24.44 20.30 8.60
CA GLU A 111 -25.71 19.52 8.63
C GLU A 111 -26.71 19.86 7.49
N SER A 112 -26.28 20.56 6.44
CA SER A 112 -27.13 21.17 5.40
C SER A 112 -27.35 20.33 4.14
N SER A 113 -26.70 19.17 3.99
CA SER A 113 -26.79 18.32 2.79
C SER A 113 -27.62 17.05 3.05
N GLU A 114 -28.67 16.81 2.24
CA GLU A 114 -29.55 15.62 2.35
C GLU A 114 -28.87 14.28 1.97
N ALA A 115 -27.66 14.32 1.42
CA ALA A 115 -26.84 13.16 1.12
C ALA A 115 -25.50 13.25 1.88
N PRO A 116 -24.99 12.14 2.44
CA PRO A 116 -23.68 12.15 3.09
C PRO A 116 -22.59 12.49 2.06
N PRO A 117 -21.58 13.32 2.41
CA PRO A 117 -20.47 13.62 1.52
C PRO A 117 -19.73 12.32 1.17
N VAL A 118 -19.52 12.09 -0.13
CA VAL A 118 -18.76 10.93 -0.61
C VAL A 118 -17.28 11.26 -0.48
N PRO A 119 -16.46 10.45 0.21
CA PRO A 119 -15.02 10.69 0.33
C PRO A 119 -14.35 10.75 -1.04
N VAL A 120 -13.44 11.69 -1.25
CA VAL A 120 -12.71 11.85 -2.52
C VAL A 120 -11.21 11.72 -2.27
N ALA A 121 -10.54 10.83 -3.00
CA ALA A 121 -9.09 10.70 -2.92
C ALA A 121 -8.40 11.63 -3.93
N LEU A 122 -7.61 12.58 -3.42
CA LEU A 122 -6.79 13.52 -4.18
C LEU A 122 -5.28 13.28 -3.94
N PRO A 123 -4.73 12.09 -4.28
CA PRO A 123 -3.33 11.79 -4.03
C PRO A 123 -2.41 12.69 -4.88
N PRO A 124 -1.31 13.22 -4.31
CA PRO A 124 -0.25 13.79 -5.14
C PRO A 124 0.34 12.70 -6.03
N PHE A 125 0.74 13.08 -7.24
CA PHE A 125 1.24 12.15 -8.25
C PHE A 125 2.52 12.69 -8.89
N THR A 126 3.30 11.76 -9.43
CA THR A 126 4.52 12.07 -10.17
C THR A 126 4.36 11.65 -11.61
N VAL A 127 4.91 12.44 -12.53
CA VAL A 127 4.97 12.14 -13.96
C VAL A 127 6.43 12.11 -14.38
N GLU A 128 6.86 11.01 -15.00
CA GLU A 128 8.16 10.90 -15.63
C GLU A 128 8.02 10.68 -17.14
N ILE A 129 8.73 11.49 -17.92
CA ILE A 129 8.78 11.38 -19.37
C ILE A 129 10.22 11.04 -19.75
N THR A 130 10.47 9.76 -20.02
CA THR A 130 11.80 9.22 -20.33
C THR A 130 12.12 9.30 -21.83
N LYS A 131 13.25 9.91 -22.17
CA LYS A 131 13.75 10.04 -23.55
C LYS A 131 15.25 9.80 -23.63
N GLY A 132 15.67 8.77 -24.35
CA GLY A 132 17.08 8.37 -24.40
C GLY A 132 17.58 7.96 -23.01
N ASN A 133 18.60 8.66 -22.51
CA ASN A 133 19.28 8.39 -21.24
C ASN A 133 18.82 9.32 -20.10
N GLU A 134 17.81 10.17 -20.31
CA GLU A 134 17.31 11.14 -19.34
C GLU A 134 15.79 10.98 -19.17
N ARG A 135 15.27 11.43 -18.03
CA ARG A 135 13.83 11.59 -17.74
C ARG A 135 13.57 13.01 -17.23
N LEU A 136 12.51 13.61 -17.75
CA LEU A 136 11.93 14.83 -17.23
C LEU A 136 10.86 14.44 -16.20
N CYS A 137 11.02 14.86 -14.96
CA CYS A 137 10.18 14.49 -13.84
C CYS A 137 9.41 15.71 -13.31
N PHE A 138 8.17 15.47 -12.91
CA PHE A 138 7.28 16.43 -12.30
C PHE A 138 6.67 15.81 -11.04
N HIS A 139 6.55 16.61 -9.97
CA HIS A 139 5.72 16.32 -8.81
C HIS A 139 4.51 17.24 -8.83
N LEU A 140 3.31 16.66 -8.81
CA LEU A 140 2.06 17.35 -9.05
C LEU A 140 1.06 17.09 -7.91
N GLU A 141 0.37 18.15 -7.50
CA GLU A 141 -0.76 18.09 -6.58
C GLU A 141 -2.06 18.19 -7.40
N LEU A 142 -3.02 17.29 -7.15
CA LEU A 142 -4.37 17.42 -7.69
C LEU A 142 -5.08 18.61 -7.05
N CYS A 143 -5.91 19.29 -7.82
CA CYS A 143 -6.72 20.42 -7.36
C CYS A 143 -8.14 20.30 -7.91
N GLU A 144 -9.14 20.62 -7.09
CA GLU A 144 -10.51 20.80 -7.53
C GLU A 144 -10.75 22.27 -7.90
N GLY A 145 -11.29 22.52 -9.10
CA GLY A 145 -11.72 23.84 -9.54
C GLY A 145 -13.16 24.14 -9.15
N GLU A 146 -13.53 25.43 -9.13
CA GLU A 146 -14.86 25.95 -8.70
C GLU A 146 -16.07 25.36 -9.44
N ASN A 147 -15.84 24.64 -10.55
CA ASN A 147 -16.85 24.01 -11.40
C ASN A 147 -16.89 22.48 -11.27
N GLY A 148 -16.21 21.89 -10.27
CA GLY A 148 -16.11 20.44 -10.08
C GLY A 148 -15.26 19.74 -11.15
N GLN A 149 -14.37 20.47 -11.82
CA GLN A 149 -13.34 19.89 -12.68
C GLN A 149 -12.05 19.71 -11.88
N TYR A 150 -11.38 18.58 -12.10
CA TYR A 150 -10.07 18.32 -11.53
C TYR A 150 -8.96 18.74 -12.50
N ASP A 151 -7.95 19.38 -11.94
CA ASP A 151 -6.73 19.81 -12.63
C ASP A 151 -5.52 19.48 -11.73
N PHE A 152 -4.31 19.86 -12.15
CA PHE A 152 -3.10 19.71 -11.34
C PHE A 152 -2.32 21.03 -11.19
N ARG A 153 -1.52 21.10 -10.13
CA ARG A 153 -0.47 22.11 -9.95
C ARG A 153 0.88 21.42 -9.88
N VAL A 154 1.86 21.91 -10.65
CA VAL A 154 3.25 21.44 -10.56
C VAL A 154 3.91 22.11 -9.35
N GLU A 155 4.20 21.34 -8.31
CA GLU A 155 4.95 21.84 -7.15
C GLU A 155 6.45 21.84 -7.40
N GLU A 156 6.99 20.80 -8.05
CA GLU A 156 8.41 20.62 -8.35
C GLU A 156 8.62 19.98 -9.73
N PHE A 157 9.70 20.35 -10.42
CA PHE A 157 10.15 19.71 -11.66
C PHE A 157 11.69 19.67 -11.76
N TYR A 158 12.21 18.63 -12.43
CA TYR A 158 13.65 18.43 -12.64
C TYR A 158 13.95 17.47 -13.80
N VAL A 159 15.22 17.42 -14.22
CA VAL A 159 15.73 16.41 -15.17
C VAL A 159 16.68 15.49 -14.42
N ALA A 160 16.46 14.18 -14.53
CA ALA A 160 17.29 13.14 -13.93
C ALA A 160 17.78 12.14 -14.99
N PRO A 161 18.83 11.34 -14.70
CA PRO A 161 19.15 10.17 -15.50
C PRO A 161 17.97 9.21 -15.61
N SER A 162 17.83 8.54 -16.75
CA SER A 162 16.79 7.54 -16.97
C SER A 162 17.02 6.31 -16.09
N ALA A 163 15.97 5.84 -15.41
CA ALA A 163 15.97 4.57 -14.67
C ALA A 163 15.98 3.30 -15.55
N LYS A 164 16.16 3.42 -16.87
CA LYS A 164 16.14 2.28 -17.80
C LYS A 164 17.38 1.40 -17.63
N GLY A 165 17.19 0.26 -16.97
CA GLY A 165 18.24 -0.75 -16.79
C GLY A 165 19.07 -0.58 -15.53
N THR A 166 18.68 0.33 -14.63
CA THR A 166 19.16 0.41 -13.25
C THR A 166 18.13 -0.26 -12.32
N GLU A 167 18.60 -0.86 -11.22
CA GLU A 167 17.73 -1.34 -10.14
C GLU A 167 17.32 -0.19 -9.19
N GLU A 168 17.96 0.97 -9.33
CA GLU A 168 17.65 2.20 -8.61
C GLU A 168 16.67 3.06 -9.42
N GLU A 169 15.48 3.27 -8.86
CA GLU A 169 14.50 4.26 -9.34
C GLU A 169 14.66 5.63 -8.63
N ASP A 170 15.34 5.64 -7.48
CA ASP A 170 15.59 6.82 -6.65
C ASP A 170 16.40 7.89 -7.41
N VAL A 171 16.06 9.15 -7.17
CA VAL A 171 16.77 10.30 -7.74
C VAL A 171 17.84 10.77 -6.75
N ALA A 172 19.10 10.81 -7.18
CA ALA A 172 20.20 11.27 -6.34
C ALA A 172 19.97 12.72 -5.87
N SER A 173 20.17 13.00 -4.58
CA SER A 173 19.96 14.32 -3.95
C SER A 173 20.86 15.45 -4.47
N THR A 174 21.81 15.14 -5.36
CA THR A 174 22.62 16.11 -6.11
C THR A 174 21.95 16.62 -7.39
N VAL A 175 20.84 16.01 -7.82
CA VAL A 175 20.04 16.51 -8.95
C VAL A 175 19.35 17.80 -8.54
N TYR A 176 19.49 18.84 -9.37
CA TYR A 176 18.84 20.12 -9.13
C TYR A 176 17.35 20.05 -9.49
N ALA A 177 16.50 20.45 -8.55
CA ALA A 177 15.07 20.63 -8.75
C ALA A 177 14.65 22.08 -8.49
N SER A 178 13.59 22.50 -9.17
CA SER A 178 12.99 23.83 -9.02
C SER A 178 11.52 23.68 -8.69
N SER A 179 11.02 24.57 -7.84
CA SER A 179 9.57 24.70 -7.65
C SER A 179 8.90 25.22 -8.92
N GLY A 180 7.73 24.68 -9.26
CA GLY A 180 6.90 25.17 -10.37
C GLY A 180 6.36 26.60 -10.14
N ARG A 181 6.35 27.09 -8.89
CA ARG A 181 5.79 28.40 -8.52
C ARG A 181 6.55 29.62 -9.05
N TYR A 182 7.80 29.45 -9.48
CA TYR A 182 8.68 30.55 -9.92
C TYR A 182 8.97 30.55 -11.43
N ILE A 183 8.27 29.72 -12.20
CA ILE A 183 8.47 29.61 -13.65
C ILE A 183 7.87 30.81 -14.40
N ASP A 184 8.46 31.17 -15.54
CA ASP A 184 7.90 32.18 -16.44
C ASP A 184 6.53 31.75 -16.99
N SER A 185 5.59 32.69 -17.14
CA SER A 185 4.20 32.39 -17.52
C SER A 185 4.04 31.78 -18.91
N ASN A 186 4.91 32.12 -19.87
CA ASN A 186 4.88 31.50 -21.20
C ASN A 186 5.51 30.09 -21.16
N LEU A 187 6.54 29.89 -20.33
CA LEU A 187 7.09 28.55 -20.11
C LEU A 187 6.10 27.65 -19.35
N HIS A 188 5.30 28.20 -18.43
CA HIS A 188 4.22 27.48 -17.74
C HIS A 188 3.20 26.88 -18.72
N ASP A 189 2.61 27.73 -19.58
CA ASP A 189 1.63 27.30 -20.60
C ASP A 189 2.22 26.24 -21.56
N LEU A 190 3.46 26.42 -22.01
CA LEU A 190 4.08 25.46 -22.92
C LEU A 190 4.48 24.14 -22.25
N LEU A 191 5.07 24.17 -21.05
CA LEU A 191 5.69 23.00 -20.41
C LEU A 191 4.78 22.25 -19.45
N PHE A 192 3.99 22.97 -18.63
CA PHE A 192 3.13 22.36 -17.61
C PHE A 192 1.72 22.09 -18.13
N VAL A 193 1.24 22.84 -19.12
CA VAL A 193 -0.06 22.59 -19.75
C VAL A 193 0.14 21.80 -21.04
N ARG A 194 0.46 22.46 -22.15
CA ARG A 194 0.37 21.86 -23.50
C ARG A 194 1.25 20.62 -23.69
N TYR A 195 2.48 20.63 -23.16
CA TYR A 195 3.40 19.49 -23.28
C TYR A 195 2.90 18.25 -22.51
N LEU A 196 2.18 18.42 -21.40
CA LEU A 196 1.56 17.31 -20.65
C LEU A 196 0.25 16.87 -21.32
N GLU A 197 -0.59 17.81 -21.78
CA GLU A 197 -1.82 17.52 -22.53
C GLU A 197 -1.55 16.71 -23.82
N GLU A 198 -0.52 17.05 -24.61
CA GLU A 198 -0.11 16.29 -25.80
C GLU A 198 0.19 14.81 -25.49
N ARG A 199 0.55 14.49 -24.24
CA ARG A 199 0.86 13.14 -23.76
C ARG A 199 -0.36 12.44 -23.17
N GLY A 200 -1.51 13.11 -23.11
CA GLY A 200 -2.77 12.64 -22.53
C GLY A 200 -2.80 12.78 -21.01
N LEU A 201 -2.19 13.83 -20.48
CA LEU A 201 -2.26 14.25 -19.07
C LEU A 201 -3.02 15.58 -19.04
N ASP A 202 -4.34 15.50 -19.23
CA ASP A 202 -5.27 16.62 -19.31
C ASP A 202 -6.32 16.56 -18.18
N ALA A 203 -7.28 17.50 -18.15
CA ALA A 203 -8.34 17.50 -17.14
C ALA A 203 -9.23 16.23 -17.15
N GLN A 204 -9.33 15.49 -18.27
CA GLN A 204 -10.03 14.19 -18.29
C GLN A 204 -9.18 13.10 -17.66
N PHE A 205 -7.86 13.12 -17.85
CA PHE A 205 -6.93 12.28 -17.10
C PHE A 205 -7.02 12.57 -15.59
N CYS A 206 -7.01 13.83 -15.16
CA CYS A 206 -7.16 14.20 -13.74
C CYS A 206 -8.47 13.66 -13.15
N LYS A 207 -9.60 13.88 -13.82
CA LYS A 207 -10.90 13.32 -13.42
C LYS A 207 -10.88 11.79 -13.33
N THR A 208 -10.29 11.12 -14.31
CA THR A 208 -10.15 9.66 -14.32
C THR A 208 -9.28 9.17 -13.18
N LEU A 209 -8.22 9.93 -12.84
CA LEU A 209 -7.30 9.62 -11.75
C LEU A 209 -7.99 9.75 -10.40
N VAL A 210 -8.73 10.83 -10.14
CA VAL A 210 -9.52 10.98 -8.90
C VAL A 210 -10.53 9.84 -8.75
N GLN A 211 -11.31 9.54 -9.81
CA GLN A 211 -12.26 8.42 -9.77
C GLN A 211 -11.59 7.06 -9.50
N TYR A 212 -10.43 6.80 -10.12
CA TYR A 212 -9.67 5.58 -9.88
C TYR A 212 -9.09 5.54 -8.46
N ALA A 213 -8.52 6.65 -7.99
CA ALA A 213 -7.90 6.76 -6.67
C ALA A 213 -8.93 6.54 -5.56
N THR A 214 -10.10 7.18 -5.64
CA THR A 214 -11.18 6.99 -4.65
C THR A 214 -11.62 5.53 -4.58
N HIS A 215 -11.84 4.88 -5.72
CA HIS A 215 -12.18 3.45 -5.75
C HIS A 215 -11.05 2.57 -5.21
N TYR A 216 -9.79 2.87 -5.54
CA TYR A 216 -8.65 2.06 -5.13
C TYR A 216 -8.34 2.20 -3.64
N GLU A 217 -8.44 3.41 -3.10
CA GLU A 217 -8.32 3.70 -1.67
C GLU A 217 -9.38 2.92 -0.88
N HIS A 218 -10.66 3.02 -1.27
CA HIS A 218 -11.77 2.31 -0.62
C HIS A 218 -11.54 0.79 -0.59
N ALA A 219 -11.11 0.21 -1.71
CA ALA A 219 -10.79 -1.22 -1.79
C ALA A 219 -9.61 -1.62 -0.88
N GLN A 220 -8.62 -0.72 -0.72
CA GLN A 220 -7.49 -0.89 0.19
C GLN A 220 -7.91 -0.71 1.67
N TYR A 221 -8.83 0.20 2.00
CA TYR A 221 -9.43 0.35 3.33
C TYR A 221 -10.20 -0.91 3.74
N VAL A 222 -11.11 -1.41 2.89
CA VAL A 222 -11.82 -2.68 3.13
C VAL A 222 -10.84 -3.84 3.30
N THR A 223 -9.75 -3.87 2.52
CA THR A 223 -8.68 -4.87 2.67
C THR A 223 -7.92 -4.73 4.00
N LEU A 224 -7.67 -3.50 4.46
CA LEU A 224 -7.08 -3.21 5.77
C LEU A 224 -7.99 -3.68 6.91
N LEU A 225 -9.30 -3.42 6.86
CA LEU A 225 -10.25 -3.93 7.85
C LEU A 225 -10.25 -5.46 7.92
N HIS A 226 -10.17 -6.17 6.78
CA HIS A 226 -9.98 -7.63 6.76
C HIS A 226 -8.64 -8.06 7.38
N LYS A 227 -7.53 -7.35 7.10
CA LYS A 227 -6.21 -7.59 7.72
C LYS A 227 -6.27 -7.40 9.24
N ILE A 228 -6.90 -6.33 9.74
CA ILE A 228 -7.07 -6.05 11.17
C ILE A 228 -7.92 -7.13 11.84
N LYS A 229 -9.06 -7.51 11.25
CA LYS A 229 -9.91 -8.59 11.75
C LYS A 229 -9.15 -9.91 11.86
N ALA A 230 -8.36 -10.27 10.83
CA ALA A 230 -7.54 -11.48 10.86
C ALA A 230 -6.43 -11.41 11.92
N PHE A 231 -5.84 -10.23 12.16
CA PHE A 231 -4.85 -10.03 13.22
C PHE A 231 -5.45 -10.20 14.62
N VAL A 232 -6.60 -9.57 14.90
CA VAL A 232 -7.31 -9.63 16.20
C VAL A 232 -7.85 -11.03 16.51
N ALA A 233 -8.16 -11.84 15.49
CA ALA A 233 -8.72 -13.18 15.66
C ALA A 233 -7.68 -14.26 16.05
N ASN A 234 -6.38 -13.98 15.94
CA ASN A 234 -5.29 -14.95 16.15
C ASN A 234 -4.78 -15.02 17.59
#